data_AF-A0A7X7K0Z3-F1
#
_entry.id   AF-A0A7X7K0Z3-F1
#
_cell.length_a   1.000
_cell.length_b   1.000
_cell.length_c   1.000
_cell.angle_alpha   90.00
_cell.angle_beta   90.00
_cell.angle_gamma   90.00
#
_symmetry.space_group_name_H-M   'P 1'
#
loop_
_entity.id
_entity.type
_entity.pdbx_description
1 polymer ?
#
loop_
_entity_poly.entity_id
_entity_poly.type
_entity_poly.pdbx_seq_one_letter_code
_entity_poly.pdbx_strand_id
1 'polypeptide(L)'
;DLGQPWSAQSAASWRKAGLDRLEHTLRHFDVTWAEPSTVQVAVGSWVAARGQEQGFEVEMITTLRSDGSVLIDTKVTPQGELPPLPRLGLQMALPGRFERFTWYGRGPHETYPDRKVGAQVGIFNSTVTEQYVPYIVPQENGNKTDVRWAALTDEAGLGLLVVAGPTEEGASQWLNVSALHYTPEDLTCAQHTHELEPCEEVVLHLDCAQSGLGGASCGPGTLEQYLVPPRATSWQVCLKPFSASEVRLAELARALAAGH
;
A
#
# COMPACT_ATOMS: atom_id res chain seq x y z
N ASP A 1 -3.43 39.94 -6.46
CA ASP A 1 -4.33 38.93 -5.89
C ASP A 1 -3.64 37.58 -5.98
N LEU A 2 -2.76 37.28 -5.02
CA LEU A 2 -1.88 36.09 -5.02
C LEU A 2 -2.30 35.13 -3.90
N GLY A 3 -3.61 34.92 -3.78
CA GLY A 3 -4.21 34.04 -2.79
C GLY A 3 -4.34 32.61 -3.30
N GLN A 4 -3.29 31.82 -3.13
CA GLN A 4 -3.40 30.41 -2.74
C GLN A 4 -2.13 30.03 -1.95
N PRO A 5 -2.23 29.48 -0.73
CA PRO A 5 -1.04 29.08 0.02
C PRO A 5 -0.35 27.94 -0.71
N TRP A 6 0.96 28.08 -0.88
CA TRP A 6 1.83 27.06 -1.44
C TRP A 6 1.72 25.77 -0.62
N SER A 7 1.01 24.78 -1.17
CA SER A 7 0.78 23.40 -0.71
C SER A 7 0.08 23.18 0.66
N ALA A 8 -1.08 22.50 0.63
CA ALA A 8 -1.72 21.93 1.82
C ALA A 8 -1.02 20.64 2.33
N GLN A 9 -0.11 20.10 1.52
CA GLN A 9 0.58 18.84 1.75
C GLN A 9 2.05 19.11 2.09
N SER A 10 2.39 18.99 3.37
CA SER A 10 3.78 19.07 3.83
C SER A 10 4.02 17.99 4.88
N ALA A 11 5.24 17.45 4.94
CA ALA A 11 5.59 16.50 5.98
C ALA A 11 5.34 17.06 7.40
N ALA A 12 5.38 18.39 7.57
CA ALA A 12 5.03 19.05 8.82
C ALA A 12 3.53 18.92 9.17
N SER A 13 2.61 19.03 8.20
CA SER A 13 1.18 18.87 8.47
C SER A 13 0.83 17.42 8.83
N TRP A 14 1.46 16.45 8.18
CA TRP A 14 1.31 15.03 8.53
C TRP A 14 1.80 14.71 9.95
N ARG A 15 2.99 15.19 10.34
CA ARG A 15 3.53 15.01 11.70
C ARG A 15 2.70 15.71 12.77
N LYS A 16 2.15 16.88 12.44
CA LYS A 16 1.21 17.60 13.33
C LYS A 16 -0.07 16.79 13.53
N ALA A 17 -0.58 16.15 12.49
CA ALA A 17 -1.73 15.27 12.56
C ALA A 17 -1.41 13.88 13.14
N GLY A 18 -0.13 13.54 13.33
CA GLY A 18 0.32 12.25 13.88
C GLY A 18 0.24 11.08 12.90
N LEU A 19 0.19 11.33 11.59
CA LEU A 19 0.08 10.25 10.59
C LEU A 19 1.32 9.35 10.52
N ASP A 20 2.43 9.79 11.11
CA ASP A 20 3.71 9.08 11.25
C ASP A 20 3.77 8.11 12.44
N ARG A 21 2.72 8.05 13.26
CA ARG A 21 2.71 7.26 14.52
C ARG A 21 1.30 6.79 14.90
N LEU A 22 0.58 6.27 13.91
CA LEU A 22 -0.76 5.75 14.10
C LEU A 22 -0.74 4.46 14.94
N GLU A 23 -1.66 4.36 15.90
CA GLU A 23 -1.86 3.18 16.72
C GLU A 23 -3.29 2.67 16.53
N HIS A 24 -3.46 1.33 16.51
CA HIS A 24 -4.77 0.70 16.44
C HIS A 24 -5.33 0.45 17.84
N THR A 25 -6.51 1.01 18.11
CA THR A 25 -7.32 0.71 19.29
C THR A 25 -8.49 -0.17 18.88
N LEU A 26 -8.45 -1.45 19.27
CA LEU A 26 -9.49 -2.42 18.97
C LEU A 26 -10.86 -1.96 19.52
N ARG A 27 -11.90 -2.00 18.69
CA ARG A 27 -13.29 -1.73 19.07
C ARG A 27 -14.10 -3.02 19.18
N HIS A 28 -13.98 -3.89 18.20
CA HIS A 28 -14.58 -5.23 18.23
C HIS A 28 -13.77 -6.22 17.39
N PHE A 29 -13.99 -7.49 17.69
CA PHE A 29 -13.36 -8.62 17.01
C PHE A 29 -14.38 -9.76 16.98
N ASP A 30 -14.85 -10.10 15.79
CA ASP A 30 -15.90 -11.09 15.58
C ASP A 30 -15.43 -12.15 14.60
N VAL A 31 -15.70 -13.42 14.91
CA VAL A 31 -15.38 -14.56 14.06
C VAL A 31 -16.66 -15.30 13.72
N THR A 32 -16.94 -15.45 12.43
CA THR A 32 -18.12 -16.14 11.94
C THR A 32 -17.74 -17.21 10.91
N TRP A 33 -18.45 -18.33 10.96
CA TRP A 33 -18.41 -19.31 9.87
C TRP A 33 -19.47 -18.90 8.86
N ALA A 34 -19.05 -18.26 7.77
CA ALA A 34 -19.98 -17.87 6.70
C ALA A 34 -20.49 -19.12 5.96
N GLU A 35 -19.61 -20.10 5.77
CA GLU A 35 -19.88 -21.40 5.16
C GLU A 35 -18.96 -22.47 5.79
N PRO A 36 -19.20 -23.78 5.61
CA PRO A 36 -18.35 -24.83 6.18
C PRO A 36 -16.85 -24.73 5.80
N SER A 37 -16.55 -24.08 4.67
CA SER A 37 -15.19 -23.96 4.13
C SER A 37 -14.67 -22.51 4.10
N THR A 38 -15.39 -21.59 4.76
CA THR A 38 -15.14 -20.15 4.72
C THR A 38 -15.32 -19.55 6.10
N VAL A 39 -14.25 -18.98 6.65
CA VAL A 39 -14.26 -18.25 7.93
C VAL A 39 -14.14 -16.76 7.64
N GLN A 40 -14.94 -15.95 8.32
CA GLN A 40 -14.82 -14.50 8.30
C GLN A 40 -14.38 -13.98 9.66
N VAL A 41 -13.43 -13.05 9.65
CA VAL A 41 -12.96 -12.33 10.83
C VAL A 41 -13.20 -10.85 10.58
N ALA A 42 -14.11 -10.24 11.35
CA ALA A 42 -14.40 -8.81 11.29
C ALA A 42 -13.69 -8.10 12.46
N VAL A 43 -12.94 -7.05 12.14
CA VAL A 43 -12.17 -6.27 13.10
C VAL A 43 -12.48 -4.80 12.89
N GLY A 44 -13.15 -4.20 13.86
CA GLY A 44 -13.34 -2.75 13.95
C GLY A 44 -12.28 -2.13 14.85
N SER A 45 -11.66 -1.05 14.41
CA SER A 45 -10.61 -0.34 15.15
C SER A 45 -10.72 1.17 14.99
N TRP A 46 -10.42 1.89 16.07
CA TRP A 46 -10.08 3.31 16.00
C TRP A 46 -8.57 3.46 15.79
N VAL A 47 -8.17 4.18 14.75
CA VAL A 47 -6.76 4.36 14.36
C VAL A 47 -6.40 5.84 14.45
N ALA A 48 -5.53 6.18 15.39
CA ALA A 48 -5.05 7.56 15.60
C ALA A 48 -3.71 7.54 16.32
N ALA A 49 -2.96 8.64 16.24
CA ALA A 49 -1.82 8.82 17.13
C ALA A 49 -2.28 9.16 18.55
N ARG A 50 -1.54 8.69 19.54
CA ARG A 50 -1.85 8.98 20.95
C ARG A 50 -1.94 10.49 21.21
N GLY A 51 -3.06 10.92 21.79
CA GLY A 51 -3.34 12.32 22.12
C GLY A 51 -3.88 13.18 20.97
N GLN A 52 -4.16 12.59 19.80
CA GLN A 52 -4.92 13.25 18.73
C GLN A 52 -6.41 12.96 18.86
N GLU A 53 -7.25 13.94 18.54
CA GLU A 53 -8.71 13.78 18.49
C GLU A 53 -9.19 13.34 17.10
N GLN A 54 -8.41 13.68 16.06
CA GLN A 54 -8.62 13.24 14.69
C GLN A 54 -7.98 11.87 14.43
N GLY A 55 -8.60 11.09 13.56
CA GLY A 55 -8.18 9.72 13.27
C GLY A 55 -9.11 9.03 12.29
N PHE A 56 -9.19 7.71 12.37
CA PHE A 56 -9.93 6.88 11.44
C PHE A 56 -10.70 5.79 12.17
N GLU A 57 -11.97 5.62 11.84
CA GLU A 57 -12.66 4.35 12.09
C GLU A 57 -12.33 3.41 10.95
N VAL A 58 -11.82 2.22 11.28
CA VAL A 58 -11.38 1.21 10.31
C VAL A 58 -12.15 -0.08 10.57
N GLU A 59 -12.85 -0.55 9.54
CA GLU A 59 -13.48 -1.85 9.52
C GLU A 59 -12.71 -2.75 8.55
N MET A 60 -12.22 -3.88 9.02
CA MET A 60 -11.54 -4.87 8.21
C MET A 60 -12.25 -6.22 8.31
N ILE A 61 -12.74 -6.73 7.18
CA ILE A 61 -13.33 -8.06 7.09
C ILE A 61 -12.37 -8.96 6.31
N THR A 62 -11.82 -9.95 7.00
CA THR A 62 -10.92 -10.95 6.43
C THR A 62 -11.69 -12.25 6.19
N THR A 63 -11.85 -12.66 4.93
CA THR A 63 -12.48 -13.93 4.54
C THR A 63 -11.41 -14.95 4.18
N LEU A 64 -11.30 -15.99 4.99
CA LEU A 64 -10.38 -17.12 4.82
C LEU A 64 -11.12 -18.28 4.12
N ARG A 65 -10.61 -18.74 2.99
CA ARG A 65 -11.20 -19.85 2.23
C ARG A 65 -10.34 -21.11 2.32
N SER A 66 -10.98 -22.28 2.17
CA SER A 66 -10.31 -23.58 2.24
C SER A 66 -9.21 -23.82 1.20
N ASP A 67 -9.24 -23.09 0.09
CA ASP A 67 -8.18 -23.13 -0.93
C ASP A 67 -6.94 -22.33 -0.52
N GLY A 68 -6.95 -21.67 0.65
CA GLY A 68 -5.87 -20.83 1.16
C GLY A 68 -5.92 -19.39 0.66
N SER A 69 -6.92 -18.99 -0.15
CA SER A 69 -7.12 -17.58 -0.46
C SER A 69 -7.65 -16.81 0.75
N VAL A 70 -7.15 -15.58 0.91
CA VAL A 70 -7.53 -14.65 1.95
C VAL A 70 -8.02 -13.39 1.26
N LEU A 71 -9.28 -13.04 1.46
CA LEU A 71 -9.85 -11.78 1.00
C LEU A 71 -9.85 -10.78 2.13
N ILE A 72 -9.36 -9.57 1.89
CA ILE A 72 -9.32 -8.50 2.89
C ILE A 72 -10.11 -7.32 2.32
N ASP A 73 -11.30 -7.11 2.89
CA ASP A 73 -12.13 -5.94 2.66
C ASP A 73 -11.83 -4.91 3.73
N THR A 74 -11.38 -3.73 3.32
CA THR A 74 -11.04 -2.65 4.24
C THR A 74 -11.89 -1.43 3.94
N LYS A 75 -12.54 -0.89 4.97
CA LYS A 75 -13.22 0.40 4.94
C LYS A 75 -12.61 1.33 5.96
N VAL A 76 -12.18 2.51 5.50
CA VAL A 76 -11.61 3.56 6.34
C VAL A 76 -12.53 4.76 6.30
N THR A 77 -12.95 5.25 7.47
CA THR A 77 -13.79 6.44 7.62
C THR A 77 -13.04 7.48 8.47
N PRO A 78 -12.52 8.55 7.86
CA PRO A 78 -11.81 9.61 8.59
C PRO A 78 -12.75 10.38 9.52
N GLN A 79 -12.22 10.80 10.66
CA GLN A 79 -12.91 11.60 11.68
C GLN A 79 -12.05 12.79 12.08
N GLY A 80 -12.66 13.97 12.16
CA GLY A 80 -11.99 15.23 12.46
C GLY A 80 -11.31 15.89 11.25
N GLU A 81 -10.55 16.95 11.52
CA GLU A 81 -9.81 17.69 10.48
C GLU A 81 -8.46 17.03 10.20
N LEU A 82 -8.35 16.39 9.04
CA LEU A 82 -7.13 15.73 8.57
C LEU A 82 -6.57 16.47 7.34
N PRO A 83 -5.24 16.56 7.19
CA PRO A 83 -4.64 17.00 5.94
C PRO A 83 -4.86 15.95 4.84
N PRO A 84 -4.65 16.29 3.56
CA PRO A 84 -4.52 15.30 2.49
C PRO A 84 -3.49 14.23 2.87
N LEU A 85 -3.85 12.96 2.67
CA LEU A 85 -3.08 11.81 3.15
C LEU A 85 -1.87 11.54 2.25
N PRO A 86 -0.72 11.09 2.80
CA PRO A 86 0.40 10.65 1.99
C PRO A 86 0.05 9.40 1.17
N ARG A 87 -0.64 8.44 1.82
CA ARG A 87 -1.14 7.19 1.24
C ARG A 87 -2.33 6.67 2.04
N LEU A 88 -3.05 5.72 1.46
CA LEU A 88 -4.11 4.94 2.10
C LEU A 88 -4.02 3.49 1.60
N GLY A 89 -3.71 2.56 2.50
CA GLY A 89 -3.37 1.20 2.13
C GLY A 89 -3.08 0.29 3.31
N LEU A 90 -2.57 -0.91 2.98
CA LEU A 90 -2.10 -1.90 3.94
C LEU A 90 -0.57 -1.95 3.91
N GLN A 91 0.05 -2.02 5.08
CA GLN A 91 1.46 -2.35 5.26
C GLN A 91 1.58 -3.76 5.82
N MET A 92 2.44 -4.58 5.22
CA MET A 92 2.68 -5.96 5.62
C MET A 92 4.18 -6.21 5.75
N ALA A 93 4.57 -6.96 6.77
CA ALA A 93 5.91 -7.52 6.87
C ALA A 93 5.89 -8.96 6.37
N LEU A 94 6.68 -9.25 5.34
CA LEU A 94 6.85 -10.59 4.79
C LEU A 94 8.24 -11.13 5.14
N PRO A 95 8.43 -12.46 5.22
CA PRO A 95 9.76 -13.03 5.40
C PRO A 95 10.75 -12.55 4.34
N GLY A 96 11.95 -12.12 4.74
CA GLY A 96 12.99 -11.58 3.85
C GLY A 96 13.40 -12.50 2.70
N ARG A 97 13.17 -13.80 2.82
CA ARG A 97 13.42 -14.77 1.73
C ARG A 97 12.57 -14.54 0.47
N PHE A 98 11.46 -13.80 0.55
CA PHE A 98 10.59 -13.52 -0.58
C PHE A 98 11.14 -12.40 -1.48
N GLU A 99 12.33 -12.64 -2.02
CA GLU A 99 13.16 -11.64 -2.69
C GLU A 99 12.75 -11.36 -4.14
N ARG A 100 12.13 -12.33 -4.83
CA ARG A 100 11.77 -12.17 -6.24
C ARG A 100 10.43 -11.45 -6.36
N PHE A 101 10.43 -10.26 -6.93
CA PHE A 101 9.26 -9.40 -7.08
C PHE A 101 8.80 -9.33 -8.54
N THR A 102 7.56 -9.75 -8.78
CA THR A 102 6.91 -9.69 -10.09
C THR A 102 5.61 -8.91 -9.97
N TRP A 103 5.32 -7.99 -10.90
CA TRP A 103 4.06 -7.26 -10.89
C TRP A 103 3.49 -7.05 -12.28
N TYR A 104 2.16 -7.00 -12.38
CA TYR A 104 1.44 -6.52 -13.55
C TYR A 104 0.87 -5.14 -13.29
N GLY A 105 1.55 -4.12 -13.79
CA GLY A 105 1.24 -2.71 -13.56
C GLY A 105 2.19 -1.82 -14.35
N ARG A 106 2.41 -0.59 -13.91
CA ARG A 106 3.40 0.29 -14.55
C ARG A 106 4.83 -0.05 -14.15
N GLY A 107 5.74 0.06 -15.09
CA GLY A 107 7.16 -0.19 -14.85
C GLY A 107 8.05 0.06 -16.08
N PRO A 108 9.35 -0.33 -16.00
CA PRO A 108 9.97 -1.02 -14.85
C PRO A 108 10.35 -0.08 -13.69
N HIS A 109 10.56 1.20 -13.97
CA HIS A 109 10.95 2.21 -12.98
C HIS A 109 9.80 2.58 -12.02
N GLU A 110 10.13 3.25 -10.91
CA GLU A 110 9.13 3.76 -9.97
C GLU A 110 8.18 4.78 -10.63
N THR A 111 6.95 4.83 -10.16
CA THR A 111 5.89 5.70 -10.70
C THR A 111 5.02 6.23 -9.57
N TYR A 112 4.46 7.42 -9.77
CA TYR A 112 3.54 8.08 -8.84
C TYR A 112 2.35 8.66 -9.63
N PRO A 113 1.21 8.98 -8.99
CA PRO A 113 0.01 9.44 -9.69
C PRO A 113 0.25 10.58 -10.69
N ASP A 114 1.13 11.52 -10.35
CA ASP A 114 1.54 12.67 -11.16
C ASP A 114 2.82 12.44 -11.98
N ARG A 115 3.47 11.28 -11.80
CA ARG A 115 4.73 10.88 -12.47
C ARG A 115 4.66 9.42 -12.92
N LYS A 116 3.80 9.12 -13.88
CA LYS A 116 3.64 7.75 -14.42
C LYS A 116 3.54 7.61 -15.95
N VAL A 117 3.49 8.73 -16.69
CA VAL A 117 3.27 8.74 -18.15
C VAL A 117 4.39 8.03 -18.93
N GLY A 118 5.63 8.07 -18.42
CA GLY A 118 6.79 7.41 -19.03
C GLY A 118 6.84 5.89 -18.85
N ALA A 119 5.95 5.31 -18.04
CA ALA A 119 5.95 3.88 -17.74
C ALA A 119 4.79 3.16 -18.44
N GLN A 120 5.11 2.06 -19.12
CA GLN A 120 4.13 1.20 -19.77
C GLN A 120 3.48 0.26 -18.76
N VAL A 121 2.26 -0.17 -19.07
CA VAL A 121 1.60 -1.27 -18.34
C VAL A 121 2.09 -2.59 -18.92
N GLY A 122 2.63 -3.47 -18.08
CA GLY A 122 3.19 -4.75 -18.47
C GLY A 122 3.51 -5.63 -17.26
N ILE A 123 3.98 -6.84 -17.53
CA ILE A 123 4.51 -7.73 -16.49
C ILE A 123 6.00 -7.46 -16.37
N PHE A 124 6.44 -7.04 -15.19
CA PHE A 124 7.83 -6.76 -14.88
C PHE A 124 8.33 -7.66 -13.75
N ASN A 125 9.63 -7.92 -13.74
CA ASN A 125 10.30 -8.76 -12.74
C ASN A 125 11.55 -8.04 -12.26
N SER A 126 11.86 -8.19 -10.99
CA SER A 126 13.07 -7.69 -10.34
C SER A 126 13.23 -8.37 -8.98
N THR A 127 14.10 -7.84 -8.14
CA THR A 127 14.23 -8.23 -6.73
C THR A 127 13.77 -7.11 -5.81
N VAL A 128 13.45 -7.41 -4.55
CA VAL A 128 13.12 -6.41 -3.52
C VAL A 128 14.30 -5.47 -3.31
N THR A 129 15.51 -6.01 -3.26
CA THR A 129 16.77 -5.27 -3.18
C THR A 129 16.91 -4.25 -4.32
N GLU A 130 16.59 -4.64 -5.56
CA GLU A 130 16.65 -3.76 -6.73
C GLU A 130 15.51 -2.72 -6.78
N GLN A 131 14.47 -2.83 -5.95
CA GLN A 131 13.41 -1.81 -5.91
C GLN A 131 13.85 -0.52 -5.22
N TYR A 132 14.88 -0.58 -4.38
CA TYR A 132 15.38 0.60 -3.69
C TYR A 132 16.04 1.59 -4.67
N VAL A 133 15.59 2.84 -4.62
CA VAL A 133 16.20 3.94 -5.39
C VAL A 133 17.08 4.79 -4.45
N PRO A 134 18.41 4.83 -4.65
CA PRO A 134 19.34 5.48 -3.73
C PRO A 134 19.38 7.01 -3.95
N TYR A 135 18.29 7.68 -3.58
CA TYR A 135 18.27 9.14 -3.50
C TYR A 135 19.30 9.65 -2.49
N ILE A 136 19.92 10.81 -2.77
CA ILE A 136 21.00 11.39 -1.94
C ILE A 136 20.56 11.52 -0.48
N VAL A 137 19.36 12.05 -0.26
CA VAL A 137 18.66 12.01 1.02
C VAL A 137 17.62 10.88 0.92
N PRO A 138 17.70 9.85 1.78
CA PRO A 138 16.68 8.81 1.85
C PRO A 138 15.26 9.39 1.97
N GLN A 139 14.34 8.82 1.21
CA GLN A 139 12.94 9.24 1.14
C GLN A 139 12.09 8.14 0.48
N GLU A 140 10.77 8.31 0.49
CA GLU A 140 9.79 7.47 -0.22
C GLU A 140 10.24 7.17 -1.67
N ASN A 141 10.27 5.89 -2.05
CA ASN A 141 10.75 5.42 -3.35
C ASN A 141 10.17 4.05 -3.72
N GLY A 142 10.40 3.60 -4.96
CA GLY A 142 10.13 2.23 -5.41
C GLY A 142 8.67 1.92 -5.78
N ASN A 143 7.75 2.88 -5.61
CA ASN A 143 6.32 2.68 -5.86
C ASN A 143 6.00 2.28 -7.31
N LYS A 144 5.06 1.34 -7.51
CA LYS A 144 4.50 0.93 -8.79
C LYS A 144 3.01 1.27 -8.82
N THR A 145 2.60 2.08 -9.80
CA THR A 145 1.20 2.50 -9.97
C THR A 145 0.43 1.56 -10.90
N ASP A 146 -0.89 1.65 -10.83
CA ASP A 146 -1.84 0.89 -11.66
C ASP A 146 -1.58 -0.63 -11.61
N VAL A 147 -1.27 -1.18 -10.43
CA VAL A 147 -0.94 -2.59 -10.24
C VAL A 147 -2.21 -3.41 -10.07
N ARG A 148 -2.38 -4.41 -10.95
CA ARG A 148 -3.51 -5.35 -10.96
C ARG A 148 -3.22 -6.53 -10.05
N TRP A 149 -1.98 -7.01 -10.10
CA TRP A 149 -1.48 -8.03 -9.20
C TRP A 149 0.03 -7.90 -9.04
N ALA A 150 0.53 -8.35 -7.89
CA ALA A 150 1.94 -8.44 -7.56
C ALA A 150 2.21 -9.76 -6.84
N ALA A 151 3.40 -10.32 -7.05
CA ALA A 151 3.81 -11.56 -6.43
C ALA A 151 5.23 -11.43 -5.87
N LEU A 152 5.44 -11.99 -4.69
CA LEU A 152 6.75 -12.18 -4.09
C LEU A 152 7.01 -13.66 -3.88
N THR A 153 8.18 -14.14 -4.29
CA THR A 153 8.56 -15.57 -4.17
C THR A 153 9.96 -15.72 -3.59
N ASP A 154 10.18 -16.86 -2.93
CA ASP A 154 11.52 -17.30 -2.57
C ASP A 154 12.24 -17.97 -3.76
N GLU A 155 13.47 -18.41 -3.52
CA GLU A 155 14.28 -19.07 -4.56
C GLU A 155 13.65 -20.36 -5.08
N ALA A 156 12.91 -21.08 -4.20
CA ALA A 156 12.20 -22.31 -4.53
C ALA A 156 10.89 -22.06 -5.30
N GLY A 157 10.46 -20.80 -5.41
CA GLY A 157 9.24 -20.42 -6.10
C GLY A 157 7.98 -20.50 -5.23
N LEU A 158 8.10 -20.71 -3.92
CA LEU A 158 6.99 -20.54 -2.99
C LEU A 158 6.79 -19.06 -2.74
N GLY A 159 5.54 -18.60 -2.74
CA GLY A 159 5.29 -17.18 -2.61
C GLY A 159 3.87 -16.79 -2.29
N LEU A 160 3.69 -15.47 -2.29
CA LEU A 160 2.43 -14.79 -2.05
C LEU A 160 2.06 -14.00 -3.30
N LEU A 161 0.88 -14.29 -3.87
CA LEU A 161 0.25 -13.49 -4.90
C LEU A 161 -0.76 -12.55 -4.23
N VAL A 162 -0.70 -11.28 -4.60
CA VAL A 162 -1.67 -10.24 -4.26
C VAL A 162 -2.40 -9.83 -5.51
N VAL A 163 -3.74 -9.83 -5.47
CA VAL A 163 -4.59 -9.36 -6.56
C VAL A 163 -5.42 -8.18 -6.05
N ALA A 164 -5.44 -7.10 -6.81
CA ALA A 164 -6.33 -5.97 -6.57
C ALA A 164 -7.78 -6.43 -6.72
N GLY A 165 -8.59 -6.22 -5.68
CA GLY A 165 -10.02 -6.50 -5.70
C GLY A 165 -10.85 -5.30 -6.17
N PRO A 166 -12.18 -5.39 -6.06
CA PRO A 166 -13.07 -4.27 -6.29
C PRO A 166 -12.76 -3.10 -5.36
N THR A 167 -13.01 -1.90 -5.86
CA THR A 167 -12.89 -0.67 -5.09
C THR A 167 -14.20 0.10 -5.19
N GLU A 168 -14.64 0.65 -4.07
CA GLU A 168 -15.81 1.52 -4.03
C GLU A 168 -15.38 3.00 -4.05
N GLU A 169 -16.31 3.89 -3.74
CA GLU A 169 -16.05 5.32 -3.61
C GLU A 169 -14.78 5.58 -2.77
N GLY A 170 -13.96 6.51 -3.23
CA GLY A 170 -12.77 6.94 -2.50
C GLY A 170 -11.45 6.46 -3.09
N ALA A 171 -11.41 5.24 -3.63
CA ALA A 171 -10.18 4.53 -4.02
C ALA A 171 -9.89 4.56 -5.52
N SER A 172 -8.63 4.26 -5.87
CA SER A 172 -8.23 3.98 -7.26
C SER A 172 -8.65 2.57 -7.65
N GLN A 173 -9.00 2.35 -8.91
CA GLN A 173 -9.35 1.02 -9.45
C GLN A 173 -8.26 -0.04 -9.22
N TRP A 174 -6.99 0.38 -9.18
CA TRP A 174 -5.83 -0.49 -9.08
C TRP A 174 -4.93 -0.03 -7.94
N LEU A 175 -4.05 -0.92 -7.48
CA LEU A 175 -3.17 -0.64 -6.35
C LEU A 175 -1.95 0.20 -6.77
N ASN A 176 -1.40 0.90 -5.78
CA ASN A 176 0.00 1.27 -5.71
C ASN A 176 0.71 0.19 -4.87
N VAL A 177 1.88 -0.26 -5.32
CA VAL A 177 2.63 -1.33 -4.64
C VAL A 177 4.10 -0.96 -4.55
N SER A 178 4.66 -1.08 -3.36
CA SER A 178 6.11 -1.02 -3.09
C SER A 178 6.53 -2.21 -2.24
N ALA A 179 7.72 -2.74 -2.49
CA ALA A 179 8.35 -3.78 -1.69
C ALA A 179 9.80 -3.38 -1.46
N LEU A 180 10.20 -3.15 -0.21
CA LEU A 180 11.53 -2.67 0.17
C LEU A 180 12.03 -3.41 1.43
N HIS A 181 13.35 -3.40 1.65
CA HIS A 181 13.95 -3.79 2.94
C HIS A 181 14.10 -2.59 3.89
N TYR A 182 13.23 -1.60 3.79
CA TYR A 182 13.28 -0.42 4.65
C TYR A 182 11.85 -0.01 5.02
N THR A 183 11.64 0.33 6.28
CA THR A 183 10.39 0.92 6.73
C THR A 183 10.31 2.40 6.32
N PRO A 184 9.11 2.99 6.24
CA PRO A 184 8.96 4.44 6.08
C PRO A 184 9.70 5.23 7.16
N GLU A 185 9.78 4.69 8.38
CA GLU A 185 10.48 5.27 9.51
C GLU A 185 11.99 5.29 9.27
N ASP A 186 12.59 4.18 8.81
CA ASP A 186 14.03 4.10 8.47
C ASP A 186 14.40 5.17 7.44
N LEU A 187 13.61 5.26 6.36
CA LEU A 187 13.81 6.24 5.29
C LEU A 187 13.62 7.68 5.78
N THR A 188 12.73 7.90 6.75
CA THR A 188 12.46 9.24 7.31
C THR A 188 13.55 9.70 8.27
N CYS A 189 14.18 8.77 9.00
CA CYS A 189 15.19 9.07 10.01
C CYS A 189 16.59 9.28 9.42
N ALA A 190 16.93 8.60 8.32
CA ALA A 190 18.25 8.70 7.70
C ALA A 190 18.43 10.01 6.90
N GLN A 191 19.59 10.64 7.04
CA GLN A 191 19.99 11.80 6.25
C GLN A 191 20.87 11.43 5.05
N HIS A 192 21.52 10.27 5.12
CA HIS A 192 22.40 9.75 4.08
C HIS A 192 22.19 8.25 3.90
N THR A 193 22.42 7.75 2.68
CA THR A 193 22.20 6.33 2.33
C THR A 193 23.02 5.34 3.14
N HIS A 194 24.20 5.73 3.64
CA HIS A 194 25.07 4.87 4.45
C HIS A 194 24.58 4.69 5.90
N GLU A 195 23.58 5.46 6.32
CA GLU A 195 22.94 5.34 7.65
C GLU A 195 21.80 4.30 7.64
N LEU A 196 21.41 3.80 6.46
CA LEU A 196 20.34 2.83 6.31
C LEU A 196 20.84 1.39 6.53
N GLU A 197 20.15 0.67 7.40
CA GLU A 197 20.32 -0.77 7.61
C GLU A 197 19.09 -1.50 7.07
N PRO A 198 19.24 -2.46 6.13
CA PRO A 198 18.11 -3.22 5.61
C PRO A 198 17.43 -4.06 6.71
N CYS A 199 16.10 -4.06 6.73
CA CYS A 199 15.31 -4.96 7.57
C CYS A 199 15.53 -6.43 7.18
N GLU A 200 15.32 -7.35 8.13
CA GLU A 200 15.30 -8.79 7.85
C GLU A 200 14.04 -9.20 7.05
N GLU A 201 12.99 -8.39 7.12
CA GLU A 201 11.73 -8.57 6.40
C GLU A 201 11.71 -7.83 5.05
N VAL A 202 10.74 -8.19 4.23
CA VAL A 202 10.25 -7.34 3.13
C VAL A 202 9.09 -6.51 3.67
N VAL A 203 9.21 -5.19 3.61
CA VAL A 203 8.13 -4.23 3.87
C VAL A 203 7.33 -4.07 2.58
N LEU A 204 6.16 -4.69 2.54
CA LEU A 204 5.22 -4.63 1.41
C LEU A 204 4.11 -3.63 1.72
N HIS A 205 3.91 -2.67 0.82
CA HIS A 205 2.75 -1.80 0.84
C HIS A 205 1.80 -2.10 -0.31
N LEU A 206 0.50 -2.07 0.01
CA LEU A 206 -0.61 -2.31 -0.91
C LEU A 206 -1.61 -1.15 -0.74
N ASP A 207 -1.45 -0.08 -1.51
CA ASP A 207 -2.28 1.11 -1.35
C ASP A 207 -3.37 1.23 -2.39
N CYS A 208 -4.59 1.51 -1.95
CA CYS A 208 -5.68 1.90 -2.84
C CYS A 208 -5.53 3.35 -3.33
N ALA A 209 -4.72 4.16 -2.64
CA ALA A 209 -4.42 5.53 -3.04
C ALA A 209 -3.08 5.99 -2.47
N GLN A 210 -2.32 6.75 -3.27
CA GLN A 210 -1.10 7.41 -2.86
C GLN A 210 -1.13 8.83 -3.44
N SER A 211 -0.59 9.81 -2.72
CA SER A 211 -0.51 11.17 -3.24
C SER A 211 0.61 11.30 -4.29
N GLY A 212 0.45 12.24 -5.21
CA GLY A 212 1.51 12.66 -6.12
C GLY A 212 2.68 13.33 -5.39
N LEU A 213 3.81 13.43 -6.07
CA LEU A 213 5.05 13.99 -5.52
C LEU A 213 5.07 15.52 -5.54
N GLY A 214 4.50 16.13 -6.60
CA GLY A 214 4.65 17.55 -6.88
C GLY A 214 6.10 17.97 -7.18
N GLY A 215 6.37 19.26 -7.01
CA GLY A 215 7.69 19.88 -7.20
C GLY A 215 8.02 20.91 -6.13
N ALA A 216 7.50 20.74 -4.91
CA ALA A 216 7.55 21.75 -3.83
C ALA A 216 8.98 22.10 -3.35
N SER A 217 10.01 21.33 -3.73
CA SER A 217 11.41 21.68 -3.45
C SER A 217 11.82 23.00 -4.12
N CYS A 218 11.33 23.24 -5.33
CA CYS A 218 11.52 24.47 -6.10
C CYS A 218 10.45 24.53 -7.21
N GLY A 219 9.22 24.84 -6.82
CA GLY A 219 8.08 24.78 -7.73
C GLY A 219 6.74 24.58 -7.01
N PRO A 220 5.66 24.29 -7.76
CA PRO A 220 4.35 24.03 -7.17
C PRO A 220 4.36 22.71 -6.39
N GLY A 221 3.54 22.64 -5.33
CA GLY A 221 3.25 21.37 -4.67
C GLY A 221 2.40 20.44 -5.53
N THR A 222 2.04 19.29 -4.97
CA THR A 222 1.14 18.32 -5.60
C THR A 222 -0.18 18.99 -5.96
N LEU A 223 -0.61 18.82 -7.22
CA LEU A 223 -1.88 19.37 -7.69
C LEU A 223 -3.06 18.65 -7.02
N GLU A 224 -4.17 19.36 -6.83
CA GLU A 224 -5.35 18.86 -6.11
C GLU A 224 -5.85 17.49 -6.60
N GLN A 225 -5.86 17.28 -7.91
CA GLN A 225 -6.27 16.01 -8.55
C GLN A 225 -5.37 14.81 -8.24
N TYR A 226 -4.18 15.04 -7.70
CA TYR A 226 -3.21 14.02 -7.29
C TYR A 226 -3.07 13.91 -5.76
N LEU A 227 -3.87 14.67 -5.01
CA LEU A 227 -3.96 14.52 -3.56
C LEU A 227 -4.91 13.38 -3.19
N VAL A 228 -4.62 12.71 -2.08
CA VAL A 228 -5.56 11.78 -1.44
C VAL A 228 -6.38 12.54 -0.39
N PRO A 229 -7.64 12.91 -0.67
CA PRO A 229 -8.46 13.57 0.33
C PRO A 229 -8.83 12.59 1.46
N PRO A 230 -8.91 13.05 2.72
CA PRO A 230 -9.41 12.23 3.82
C PRO A 230 -10.93 12.08 3.70
N ARG A 231 -11.37 11.11 2.89
CA ARG A 231 -12.78 10.73 2.75
C ARG A 231 -12.95 9.23 3.00
N ALA A 232 -14.19 8.84 3.32
CA ALA A 232 -14.54 7.43 3.45
C ALA A 232 -14.13 6.68 2.18
N THR A 233 -13.42 5.57 2.36
CA THR A 233 -12.83 4.80 1.26
C THR A 233 -12.90 3.31 1.57
N SER A 234 -13.38 2.51 0.62
CA SER A 234 -13.39 1.06 0.71
C SER A 234 -12.61 0.43 -0.44
N TRP A 235 -11.78 -0.57 -0.14
CA TRP A 235 -11.07 -1.35 -1.13
C TRP A 235 -10.89 -2.79 -0.66
N GLN A 236 -10.61 -3.66 -1.62
CA GLN A 236 -10.37 -5.07 -1.36
C GLN A 236 -9.02 -5.51 -1.95
N VAL A 237 -8.35 -6.42 -1.26
CA VAL A 237 -7.21 -7.17 -1.81
C VAL A 237 -7.41 -8.66 -1.56
N CYS A 238 -7.00 -9.49 -2.53
CA CYS A 238 -6.97 -10.94 -2.37
C CYS A 238 -5.52 -11.42 -2.29
N LEU A 239 -5.21 -12.16 -1.23
CA LEU A 239 -3.93 -12.82 -1.02
C LEU A 239 -4.07 -14.31 -1.31
N LYS A 240 -3.10 -14.88 -2.00
CA LYS A 240 -3.08 -16.30 -2.34
C LYS A 240 -1.65 -16.85 -2.25
N PRO A 241 -1.37 -17.77 -1.30
CA PRO A 241 -0.16 -18.57 -1.34
C PRO A 241 -0.13 -19.42 -2.61
N PHE A 242 1.04 -19.55 -3.23
CA PHE A 242 1.21 -20.36 -4.43
C PHE A 242 2.61 -20.96 -4.54
N SER A 243 2.75 -21.96 -5.42
CA SER A 243 4.03 -22.48 -5.89
C SER A 243 4.19 -22.21 -7.38
N ALA A 244 5.29 -21.58 -7.77
CA ALA A 244 5.59 -21.26 -9.17
C ALA A 244 5.76 -22.50 -10.06
N SER A 245 5.99 -23.69 -9.47
CA SER A 245 6.03 -24.95 -10.21
C SER A 245 4.63 -25.48 -10.58
N GLU A 246 3.59 -25.01 -9.91
CA GLU A 246 2.23 -25.56 -10.02
C GLU A 246 1.28 -24.65 -10.81
N VAL A 247 1.54 -23.34 -10.83
CA VAL A 247 0.63 -22.36 -11.44
C VAL A 247 1.35 -21.32 -12.27
N ARG A 248 0.66 -20.82 -13.30
CA ARG A 248 1.07 -19.59 -13.98
C ARG A 248 0.42 -18.39 -13.31
N LEU A 249 1.22 -17.44 -12.85
CA LEU A 249 0.78 -16.25 -12.11
C LEU A 249 -0.38 -15.52 -12.80
N ALA A 250 -0.28 -15.26 -14.10
CA ALA A 250 -1.33 -14.54 -14.84
C ALA A 250 -2.64 -15.33 -14.99
N GLU A 251 -2.60 -16.67 -14.94
CA GLU A 251 -3.80 -17.50 -14.93
C GLU A 251 -4.44 -17.52 -13.54
N LEU A 252 -3.63 -17.70 -12.49
CA LEU A 252 -4.10 -17.66 -11.10
C LEU A 252 -4.70 -16.29 -10.75
N ALA A 253 -4.02 -15.19 -11.11
CA ALA A 253 -4.51 -13.85 -10.84
C ALA A 253 -5.84 -13.55 -11.56
N ARG A 254 -6.02 -14.03 -12.79
CA ARG A 254 -7.29 -13.91 -13.52
C ARG A 254 -8.41 -14.71 -12.87
N ALA A 255 -8.12 -15.92 -12.39
CA ALA A 255 -9.10 -16.75 -11.70
C ALA A 255 -9.57 -16.10 -10.40
N LEU A 256 -8.65 -15.50 -9.62
CA LEU A 256 -8.99 -14.76 -8.42
C LEU A 256 -9.79 -13.49 -8.74
N ALA A 257 -9.36 -12.71 -9.72
CA ALA A 257 -10.06 -11.49 -10.15
C ALA A 257 -11.50 -11.75 -10.65
N ALA A 258 -11.78 -12.94 -11.20
CA ALA A 258 -13.12 -13.33 -11.67
C ALA A 258 -14.00 -13.93 -10.56
N GLY A 259 -13.42 -14.30 -9.42
CA GLY A 259 -14.13 -14.85 -8.25
C GLY A 259 -14.54 -13.78 -7.23
N HIS A 260 -14.42 -12.51 -7.60
CA HIS A 260 -14.88 -11.33 -6.85
C HIS A 260 -16.15 -10.77 -7.48
#